data_AF-V7I7I7-F1
#
_entry.id   AF-V7I7I7-F1
#
_cell.length_a   1.000
_cell.length_b   1.000
_cell.length_c   1.000
_cell.angle_alpha   90.00
_cell.angle_beta   90.00
_cell.angle_gamma   90.00
#
_symmetry.space_group_name_H-M   'P 1'
#
loop_
_entity.id
_entity.type
_entity.pdbx_description
1 polymer ?
#
loop_
_entity_poly.entity_id
_entity_poly.type
_entity_poly.pdbx_seq_one_letter_code
_entity_poly.pdbx_strand_id
1 'polypeptide(L)'
;METSTAHLGYRLKELREHNGFTQRNIANFLKVDQSLISMAEKGKRALTSDMIEKLAALYGVQPGAFHELESVLRPLTFALRANEILEEDLEVISSINMIALNSIFMTDLLEGVKTNG
;
A
#
# COMPACT_ATOMS: atom_id res chain seq x y z
N MET A 1 14.86 17.61 10.65
CA MET A 1 13.59 17.38 9.95
C MET A 1 13.83 16.29 8.93
N GLU A 2 13.60 15.03 9.29
CA GLU A 2 13.54 13.96 8.28
C GLU A 2 12.43 14.33 7.30
N THR A 3 12.78 14.42 6.03
CA THR A 3 11.90 14.89 4.96
C THR A 3 10.76 13.89 4.76
N SER A 4 9.53 14.39 4.52
CA SER A 4 8.31 13.61 4.24
C SER A 4 8.55 12.42 3.28
N THR A 5 9.45 12.59 2.31
CA THR A 5 9.87 11.55 1.35
C THR A 5 10.62 10.37 2.00
N ALA A 6 11.47 10.61 3.00
CA ALA A 6 12.21 9.56 3.69
C ALA A 6 11.28 8.66 4.51
N HIS A 7 10.30 9.27 5.18
CA HIS A 7 9.28 8.54 5.93
C HIS A 7 8.42 7.66 5.03
N LEU A 8 7.92 8.23 3.92
CA LEU A 8 7.14 7.47 2.94
C LEU A 8 7.94 6.29 2.38
N GLY A 9 9.21 6.51 2.07
CA GLY A 9 10.12 5.46 1.61
C GLY A 9 10.27 4.32 2.61
N TYR A 10 10.45 4.66 3.89
CA TYR A 10 10.52 3.69 4.98
C TYR A 10 9.22 2.87 5.09
N ARG A 11 8.05 3.55 5.08
CA ARG A 11 6.74 2.89 5.18
C ARG A 11 6.46 1.97 3.99
N LEU A 12 6.84 2.38 2.78
CA LEU A 12 6.77 1.50 1.61
C LEU A 12 7.58 0.22 1.82
N LYS A 13 8.81 0.36 2.31
CA LYS A 13 9.69 -0.79 2.55
C LYS A 13 9.09 -1.74 3.58
N GLU A 14 8.59 -1.20 4.68
CA GLU A 14 7.96 -1.95 5.77
C GLU A 14 6.74 -2.75 5.27
N LEU A 15 5.81 -2.10 4.56
CA LEU A 15 4.64 -2.76 3.98
C LEU A 15 5.04 -3.86 2.99
N ARG A 16 6.02 -3.58 2.14
CA ARG A 16 6.53 -4.53 1.16
C ARG A 16 7.08 -5.79 1.86
N GLU A 17 7.93 -5.61 2.87
CA GLU A 17 8.59 -6.72 3.58
C GLU A 17 7.60 -7.50 4.44
N HIS A 18 6.65 -6.84 5.09
CA HIS A 18 5.59 -7.49 5.87
C HIS A 18 4.69 -8.38 5.00
N ASN A 19 4.45 -8.00 3.75
CA ASN A 19 3.70 -8.81 2.77
C ASN A 19 4.58 -9.80 1.99
N GLY A 20 5.87 -9.89 2.31
CA GLY A 20 6.81 -10.79 1.65
C GLY A 20 7.19 -10.38 0.22
N PHE A 21 6.79 -9.20 -0.26
CA PHE A 21 7.07 -8.77 -1.62
C PHE A 21 8.52 -8.34 -1.81
N THR A 22 9.04 -8.52 -3.01
CA THR A 22 10.34 -7.98 -3.44
C THR A 22 10.17 -6.61 -4.09
N GLN A 23 11.24 -5.81 -4.17
CA GLN A 23 11.21 -4.55 -4.92
C GLN A 23 10.83 -4.74 -6.39
N ARG A 24 11.15 -5.91 -6.97
CA ARG A 24 10.76 -6.28 -8.34
C ARG A 24 9.26 -6.45 -8.47
N ASN A 25 8.61 -7.11 -7.50
CA ASN A 25 7.16 -7.28 -7.49
C ASN A 25 6.45 -5.92 -7.55
N ILE A 26 6.88 -4.98 -6.72
CA ILE A 26 6.31 -3.62 -6.68
C ILE A 26 6.60 -2.85 -7.98
N ALA A 27 7.81 -2.98 -8.52
CA ALA A 27 8.19 -2.31 -9.75
C ALA A 27 7.35 -2.78 -10.94
N ASN A 28 7.15 -4.09 -11.07
CA ASN A 28 6.31 -4.71 -12.09
C ASN A 28 4.85 -4.24 -11.97
N PHE A 29 4.27 -4.32 -10.77
CA PHE A 29 2.91 -3.85 -10.49
C PHE A 29 2.71 -2.38 -10.87
N LEU A 30 3.68 -1.51 -10.55
CA LEU A 30 3.62 -0.10 -10.91
C LEU A 30 4.08 0.20 -12.34
N LYS A 31 4.54 -0.80 -13.09
CA LYS A 31 5.09 -0.69 -14.45
C LYS A 31 6.25 0.30 -14.56
N VAL A 32 7.19 0.20 -13.61
CA VAL A 32 8.40 1.04 -13.52
C VAL A 32 9.67 0.21 -13.32
N ASP A 33 10.82 0.86 -13.39
CA ASP A 33 12.10 0.22 -13.06
C ASP A 33 12.23 -0.08 -11.57
N GLN A 34 12.81 -1.24 -11.23
CA GLN A 34 13.14 -1.61 -9.85
C GLN A 34 14.02 -0.55 -9.14
N SER A 35 14.87 0.15 -9.91
CA SER A 35 15.72 1.22 -9.39
C SER A 35 14.92 2.36 -8.77
N LEU A 36 13.73 2.67 -9.32
CA LEU A 36 12.82 3.68 -8.79
C LEU A 36 12.34 3.28 -7.39
N ILE A 37 11.91 2.02 -7.22
CA ILE A 37 11.46 1.49 -5.92
C ILE A 37 12.60 1.52 -4.90
N SER A 38 13.80 1.04 -5.28
CA SER A 38 14.98 1.11 -4.40
C SER A 38 15.34 2.53 -3.98
N MET A 39 15.22 3.51 -4.88
CA MET A 39 15.51 4.92 -4.57
C MET A 39 14.40 5.56 -3.73
N ALA A 40 13.14 5.19 -3.97
CA ALA A 40 12.01 5.63 -3.17
C ALA A 40 12.12 5.13 -1.73
N GLU A 41 12.43 3.84 -1.51
CA GLU A 41 12.64 3.28 -0.17
C GLU A 41 13.79 3.93 0.59
N LYS A 42 14.76 4.51 -0.12
CA LYS A 42 15.88 5.27 0.47
C LYS A 42 15.57 6.75 0.67
N GLY A 43 14.34 7.20 0.38
CA GLY A 43 13.92 8.59 0.44
C GLY A 43 14.56 9.49 -0.63
N LYS A 44 15.24 8.90 -1.63
CA LYS A 44 16.00 9.64 -2.65
C LYS A 44 15.16 10.04 -3.86
N ARG A 45 13.98 9.44 -4.04
CA ARG A 45 13.05 9.74 -5.13
C ARG A 45 11.62 9.71 -4.60
N ALA A 46 10.82 10.71 -4.92
CA ALA A 46 9.40 10.73 -4.56
C ALA A 46 8.58 9.81 -5.47
N LEU A 47 7.53 9.21 -4.92
CA LEU A 47 6.47 8.55 -5.68
C LEU A 47 5.39 9.57 -6.05
N THR A 48 4.67 9.32 -7.13
CA THR A 48 3.50 10.13 -7.51
C THR A 48 2.29 9.74 -6.66
N SER A 49 1.26 10.60 -6.63
CA SER A 49 -0.01 10.28 -5.96
C SER A 49 -0.63 8.99 -6.52
N ASP A 50 -0.67 8.84 -7.84
CA ASP A 50 -1.17 7.63 -8.51
C ASP A 50 -0.43 6.35 -8.07
N MET A 51 0.89 6.41 -7.90
CA MET A 51 1.65 5.28 -7.36
C MET A 51 1.28 4.98 -5.92
N ILE A 52 1.10 6.00 -5.09
CA ILE A 52 0.70 5.83 -3.68
C ILE A 52 -0.70 5.25 -3.59
N GLU A 53 -1.65 5.70 -4.41
CA GLU A 53 -3.02 5.17 -4.48
C GLU A 53 -3.04 3.70 -4.88
N LYS A 54 -2.27 3.32 -5.90
CA LYS A 54 -2.11 1.91 -6.31
C LYS A 54 -1.52 1.04 -5.22
N LEU A 55 -0.50 1.56 -4.52
CA LEU A 55 0.11 0.84 -3.40
C LEU A 55 -0.83 0.73 -2.21
N ALA A 56 -1.59 1.78 -1.91
CA ALA A 56 -2.60 1.77 -0.86
C ALA A 56 -3.66 0.69 -1.13
N ALA A 57 -4.13 0.59 -2.37
CA ALA A 57 -5.02 -0.48 -2.82
C ALA A 57 -4.35 -1.86 -2.69
N LEU A 58 -3.11 -2.03 -3.18
CA LEU A 58 -2.37 -3.29 -3.07
C LEU A 58 -2.24 -3.77 -1.63
N TYR A 59 -1.95 -2.88 -0.68
CA TYR A 59 -1.76 -3.23 0.72
C TYR A 59 -3.05 -3.22 1.56
N GLY A 60 -4.18 -2.81 0.97
CA GLY A 60 -5.46 -2.72 1.66
C GLY A 60 -5.47 -1.67 2.78
N VAL A 61 -4.84 -0.52 2.54
CA VAL A 61 -4.75 0.60 3.49
C VAL A 61 -5.22 1.90 2.83
N GLN A 62 -5.48 2.93 3.65
CA GLN A 62 -5.74 4.28 3.14
C GLN A 62 -4.44 4.94 2.65
N PRO A 63 -4.45 5.79 1.61
CA PRO A 63 -3.25 6.49 1.13
C PRO A 63 -2.52 7.30 2.22
N GLY A 64 -3.28 7.83 3.20
CA GLY A 64 -2.72 8.53 4.36
C GLY A 64 -1.78 7.70 5.24
N ALA A 65 -1.91 6.36 5.23
CA ALA A 65 -1.12 5.44 6.05
C ALA A 65 0.40 5.47 5.73
N PHE A 66 0.78 5.95 4.54
CA PHE A 66 2.18 6.16 4.17
C PHE A 66 2.82 7.38 4.85
N HIS A 67 2.00 8.28 5.42
CA HIS A 67 2.43 9.49 6.11
C HIS A 67 2.37 9.37 7.64
N GLU A 68 1.75 8.33 8.17
CA GLU A 68 1.56 8.13 9.62
C GLU A 68 2.74 7.40 10.26
N LEU A 69 3.26 7.96 11.36
CA LEU A 69 4.46 7.49 12.08
C LEU A 69 4.21 6.24 12.96
N GLU A 70 2.98 6.00 13.41
CA GLU A 70 2.65 4.96 14.41
C GLU A 70 1.37 4.19 14.07
N SER A 71 1.03 4.06 12.80
CA SER A 71 -0.16 3.29 12.44
C SER A 71 0.11 1.79 12.58
N VAL A 72 -0.68 1.12 13.43
CA VAL A 72 -0.77 -0.34 13.48
C VAL A 72 -1.32 -0.78 12.14
N LEU A 73 -0.41 -1.13 11.22
CA LEU A 73 -0.77 -1.69 9.94
C LEU A 73 -1.53 -2.99 10.23
N ARG A 74 -2.79 -3.05 9.80
CA ARG A 74 -3.53 -4.31 9.65
C ARG A 74 -3.80 -4.52 8.16
N PRO A 75 -2.76 -4.82 7.36
CA PRO A 75 -3.00 -5.24 5.99
C PRO A 75 -3.92 -6.45 6.02
N LEU A 76 -4.81 -6.57 5.04
CA LEU A 76 -5.52 -7.81 4.76
C LEU A 76 -4.46 -8.87 4.40
N THR A 77 -3.95 -9.54 5.43
CA THR A 77 -2.73 -10.34 5.31
C THR A 77 -3.10 -11.64 4.64
N PHE A 78 -2.65 -11.84 3.40
CA PHE A 78 -2.72 -13.15 2.77
C PHE A 78 -1.42 -13.90 3.07
N ALA A 79 -1.55 -15.06 3.72
CA ALA A 79 -0.45 -16.02 3.89
C ALA A 79 -0.14 -16.74 2.56
N LEU A 80 0.06 -15.98 1.48
CA LEU A 80 0.56 -16.48 0.20
C LEU A 80 2.08 -16.50 0.29
N ARG A 81 2.68 -17.66 0.02
CA ARG A 81 4.14 -17.80 0.07
C ARG A 81 4.72 -16.95 -1.06
N ALA A 82 5.43 -15.88 -0.70
CA ALA A 82 5.93 -14.87 -1.62
C ALA A 82 6.75 -15.36 -2.82
N ASN A 83 7.26 -16.60 -2.77
CA ASN A 83 8.09 -17.17 -3.83
C ASN A 83 7.29 -17.70 -5.04
N GLU A 84 5.95 -17.70 -4.98
CA GLU A 84 5.06 -18.20 -6.04
C GLU A 84 4.10 -17.13 -6.59
N ILE A 85 4.21 -15.87 -6.12
CA ILE A 85 3.29 -14.79 -6.51
C ILE A 85 3.70 -14.27 -7.90
N LEU A 86 2.83 -14.50 -8.89
CA LEU A 86 2.95 -13.95 -10.23
C LEU A 86 2.51 -12.47 -10.24
N GLU A 87 2.96 -11.73 -11.25
CA GLU A 87 2.59 -10.32 -11.42
C GLU A 87 1.07 -10.12 -11.49
N GLU A 88 0.38 -11.05 -12.14
CA GLU A 88 -1.08 -11.07 -12.28
C GLU A 88 -1.79 -11.21 -10.92
N ASP A 89 -1.17 -11.87 -9.94
CA ASP A 89 -1.76 -12.07 -8.61
C ASP A 89 -1.86 -10.75 -7.84
N LEU A 90 -0.90 -9.82 -8.03
CA LEU A 90 -0.90 -8.53 -7.33
C LEU A 90 -2.05 -7.63 -7.79
N GLU A 91 -2.40 -7.70 -9.07
CA GLU A 91 -3.55 -6.97 -9.63
C GLU A 91 -4.87 -7.52 -9.07
N VAL A 92 -4.97 -8.85 -8.92
CA VAL A 92 -6.13 -9.51 -8.30
C VAL A 92 -6.24 -9.12 -6.83
N ILE A 93 -5.13 -9.18 -6.08
CA ILE A 93 -5.08 -8.77 -4.66
C ILE A 93 -5.50 -7.31 -4.49
N SER A 94 -4.95 -6.41 -5.31
CA SER A 94 -5.31 -4.99 -5.32
C SER A 94 -6.80 -4.79 -5.55
N SER A 95 -7.38 -5.51 -6.52
CA SER A 95 -8.81 -5.45 -6.82
C SER A 95 -9.68 -5.93 -5.66
N ILE A 96 -9.30 -7.02 -4.99
CA ILE A 96 -10.00 -7.54 -3.80
C ILE A 96 -9.93 -6.55 -2.65
N ASN A 97 -8.74 -6.00 -2.39
CA ASN A 97 -8.53 -5.02 -1.33
C ASN A 97 -9.32 -3.74 -1.59
N MET A 98 -9.41 -3.28 -2.84
CA MET A 98 -10.25 -2.14 -3.21
C MET A 98 -11.73 -2.39 -2.90
N ILE A 99 -12.25 -3.59 -3.19
CA ILE A 99 -13.63 -3.97 -2.83
C ILE A 99 -13.82 -3.94 -1.31
N ALA A 100 -12.88 -4.49 -0.55
CA ALA A 100 -12.93 -4.50 0.91
C ALA A 100 -12.90 -3.07 1.49
N LEU A 101 -11.98 -2.23 1.02
CA LEU A 101 -11.87 -0.82 1.43
C LEU A 101 -13.14 -0.03 1.14
N ASN A 102 -13.69 -0.20 -0.07
CA ASN A 102 -14.95 0.44 -0.44
C ASN A 102 -16.10 -0.04 0.46
N SER A 103 -16.13 -1.32 0.81
CA SER A 103 -17.16 -1.88 1.70
C SER A 103 -17.07 -1.34 3.12
N ILE A 104 -15.85 -1.20 3.66
CA ILE A 104 -15.60 -0.57 4.96
C ILE A 104 -16.04 0.89 4.91
N PHE A 105 -15.61 1.65 3.91
CA PHE A 105 -15.99 3.05 3.74
C PHE A 105 -17.50 3.26 3.66
N MET A 106 -18.22 2.42 2.90
CA MET A 106 -19.68 2.47 2.83
C MET A 106 -20.33 2.13 4.18
N THR A 107 -19.76 1.20 4.94
CA THR A 107 -20.24 0.85 6.28
C THR A 107 -20.06 2.02 7.24
N ASP A 108 -18.88 2.64 7.25
CA ASP A 108 -18.58 3.81 8.08
C ASP A 108 -19.52 4.98 7.78
N LEU A 109 -19.82 5.22 6.49
CA LEU A 109 -20.81 6.22 6.07
C LEU A 109 -22.21 5.91 6.61
N LEU A 110 -22.65 4.65 6.56
CA LEU A 110 -23.96 4.23 7.06
C LEU A 110 -24.05 4.32 8.59
N GLU A 111 -22.97 4.04 9.30
CA GLU A 111 -22.91 4.14 10.76
C GLU A 111 -22.85 5.60 11.23
N GLY A 112 -22.10 6.46 10.55
CA GLY A 112 -22.02 7.90 10.84
C GLY A 112 -23.33 8.65 10.57
N VAL A 113 -24.23 8.12 9.74
CA VAL A 113 -25.60 8.65 9.56
C VAL A 113 -26.48 8.36 10.80
N LYS A 114 -26.19 7.33 11.61
CA LYS A 114 -27.00 6.96 12.78
C LYS A 114 -26.72 7.78 14.04
N THR A 115 -25.62 8.53 14.11
CA THR A 115 -25.25 9.34 15.28
C THR A 115 -25.74 10.79 15.22
N ASN A 116 -26.37 11.21 14.11
CA ASN A 116 -26.89 12.56 13.91
C ASN A 116 -28.44 12.61 13.84
N GLY A 117 -29.13 11.69 14.54
CA GLY A 117 -30.59 11.63 14.63
C GLY A 117 -31.09 11.76 16.05
#